data_AF-A0A0B1Y7U3-F1
#
_entry.id   AF-A0A0B1Y7U3-F1
#
_cell.length_a   1.000
_cell.length_b   1.000
_cell.length_c   1.000
_cell.angle_alpha   90.00
_cell.angle_beta   90.00
_cell.angle_gamma   90.00
#
_symmetry.space_group_name_H-M   'P 1'
#
loop_
_entity.id
_entity.type
_entity.pdbx_description
1 polymer ?
#
loop_
_entity_poly.entity_id
_entity_poly.type
_entity_poly.pdbx_seq_one_letter_code
_entity_poly.pdbx_strand_id
1 'polypeptide(L)'
;MLYTVECSFADPTSEAEWNDFYSQEKLSALISVTGFHTSQRFKAISDGCPVYLAIHTIDGPDVLTGEEYRRKGGGNFARWQQQITDWHRNLYSDIGLAPAVKDDELLALCASGPDSLIQMGITPLAMQAVALERFPERRWLAVLPRCNAQVVEHIAQGIHLYVPMTEQLTSAGSLSTAQE
;
A
#
# COMPACT_ATOMS: atom_id res chain seq x y z
N MET A 1 -6.38 -9.89 -5.50
CA MET A 1 -6.79 -8.48 -5.66
C MET A 1 -5.90 -7.59 -4.82
N LEU A 2 -5.69 -6.34 -5.22
CA LEU A 2 -4.88 -5.37 -4.50
C LEU A 2 -5.76 -4.47 -3.63
N TYR A 3 -5.63 -4.59 -2.32
CA TYR A 3 -6.28 -3.71 -1.36
C TYR A 3 -5.30 -2.61 -0.94
N THR A 4 -5.64 -1.36 -1.25
CA THR A 4 -4.83 -0.18 -0.88
C THR A 4 -5.49 0.59 0.26
N VAL A 5 -4.66 1.10 1.17
CA VAL A 5 -5.04 2.06 2.21
C VAL A 5 -4.08 3.22 2.15
N GLU A 6 -4.58 4.38 1.74
CA GLU A 6 -3.84 5.63 1.72
C GLU A 6 -4.34 6.51 2.86
N CYS A 7 -3.43 7.21 3.53
CA CYS A 7 -3.77 8.20 4.55
C CYS A 7 -2.62 9.16 4.85
N SER A 8 -2.97 10.29 5.44
CA SER A 8 -2.05 11.22 6.10
C SER A 8 -2.31 11.19 7.62
N PHE A 9 -1.37 11.72 8.39
CA PHE A 9 -1.45 11.78 9.85
C PHE A 9 -1.32 13.22 10.34
N ALA A 10 -2.25 13.68 11.17
CA ALA A 10 -2.39 15.09 11.51
C ALA A 10 -1.59 15.54 12.75
N ASP A 11 -1.17 14.62 13.63
CA ASP A 11 -0.43 14.94 14.85
C ASP A 11 1.06 14.59 14.73
N PRO A 12 1.95 15.58 14.50
CA PRO A 12 3.38 15.31 14.36
C PRO A 12 4.03 14.73 15.63
N THR A 13 3.44 14.96 16.81
CA THR A 13 4.03 14.54 18.09
C THR A 13 3.94 13.04 18.29
N SER A 14 2.86 12.43 17.79
CA SER A 14 2.60 11.00 17.93
C SER A 14 2.74 10.22 16.62
N GLU A 15 3.14 10.88 15.53
CA GLU A 15 3.30 10.26 14.21
C GLU A 15 4.31 9.11 14.20
N ALA A 16 5.42 9.24 14.93
CA ALA A 16 6.41 8.17 15.04
C ALA A 16 5.82 6.93 15.74
N GLU A 17 5.15 7.12 16.87
CA GLU A 17 4.50 6.03 17.62
C GLU A 17 3.39 5.36 16.80
N TRP A 18 2.59 6.14 16.07
CA TRP A 18 1.59 5.61 15.14
C TRP A 18 2.24 4.79 14.02
N ASN A 19 3.35 5.25 13.46
CA ASN A 19 4.06 4.52 12.42
C ASN A 19 4.63 3.20 12.93
N ASP A 20 5.21 3.17 14.13
CA ASP A 20 5.72 1.95 14.75
C ASP A 20 4.58 0.96 15.00
N PHE A 21 3.49 1.41 15.61
CA PHE A 21 2.27 0.61 15.80
C PHE A 21 1.76 0.03 14.47
N TYR A 22 1.67 0.86 13.43
CA TYR A 22 1.11 0.40 12.16
C TYR A 22 2.05 -0.59 11.46
N SER A 23 3.35 -0.31 11.40
CA SER A 23 4.32 -1.20 10.76
C SER A 23 4.50 -2.53 11.49
N GLN A 24 4.53 -2.52 12.83
CA GLN A 24 4.87 -3.71 13.61
C GLN A 24 3.65 -4.52 14.03
N GLU A 25 2.62 -3.87 14.57
CA GLU A 25 1.47 -4.56 15.16
C GLU A 25 0.36 -4.75 14.14
N LYS A 26 -0.12 -3.66 13.54
CA LYS A 26 -1.29 -3.70 12.65
C LYS A 26 -0.99 -4.43 11.35
N LEU A 27 0.19 -4.24 10.75
CA LEU A 27 0.56 -4.95 9.52
C LEU A 27 0.64 -6.47 9.74
N SER A 28 1.25 -6.88 10.85
CA SER A 28 1.33 -8.29 11.29
C SER A 28 -0.04 -8.88 11.58
N ALA A 29 -0.93 -8.11 12.22
CA ALA A 29 -2.31 -8.54 12.46
C ALA A 29 -3.09 -8.74 11.16
N LEU A 30 -2.93 -7.86 10.17
CA LEU A 30 -3.63 -7.93 8.89
C LEU A 30 -3.13 -9.08 8.01
N ILE A 31 -1.83 -9.29 7.89
CA ILE A 31 -1.29 -10.42 7.09
C ILE A 31 -1.67 -11.79 7.68
N SER A 32 -2.02 -11.84 8.97
CA SER A 32 -2.54 -13.06 9.62
C SER A 32 -4.00 -13.38 9.29
N VAL A 33 -4.74 -12.47 8.66
CA VAL A 33 -6.15 -12.68 8.28
C VAL A 33 -6.21 -13.68 7.13
N THR A 34 -7.11 -14.67 7.23
CA THR A 34 -7.34 -15.63 6.15
C THR A 34 -7.70 -14.91 4.85
N GLY A 35 -6.96 -15.23 3.80
CA GLY A 35 -7.11 -14.61 2.49
C GLY A 35 -6.29 -13.34 2.28
N PHE A 36 -5.43 -12.94 3.21
CA PHE A 36 -4.30 -12.04 2.95
C PHE A 36 -3.07 -12.85 2.49
N HIS A 37 -2.35 -12.33 1.50
CA HIS A 37 -1.18 -12.99 0.90
C HIS A 37 0.09 -12.18 1.04
N THR A 38 0.01 -10.86 0.79
CA THR A 38 1.15 -9.95 0.93
C THR A 38 0.73 -8.67 1.62
N SER A 39 1.66 -8.01 2.29
CA SER A 39 1.41 -6.74 2.98
C SER A 39 2.68 -5.90 3.08
N GLN A 40 2.64 -4.66 2.62
CA GLN A 40 3.79 -3.75 2.69
C GLN A 40 3.34 -2.30 2.92
N ARG A 41 4.14 -1.53 3.66
CA ARG A 41 3.91 -0.09 3.90
C ARG A 41 4.92 0.77 3.16
N PHE A 42 4.48 1.97 2.80
CA PHE A 42 5.24 2.94 2.05
C PHE A 42 5.00 4.36 2.56
N LYS A 43 5.99 5.23 2.36
CA LYS A 43 5.91 6.67 2.64
C LYS A 43 6.16 7.45 1.36
N ALA A 44 5.30 8.43 1.08
CA ALA A 44 5.43 9.31 -0.07
C ALA A 44 6.73 10.12 0.03
N ILE A 45 7.39 10.29 -1.11
CA ILE A 45 8.45 11.29 -1.29
C ILE A 45 8.00 12.45 -2.19
N SER A 46 6.90 12.25 -2.94
CA SER A 46 6.26 13.27 -3.75
C SER A 46 5.20 14.04 -2.95
N ASP A 47 5.05 15.32 -3.25
CA ASP A 47 3.98 16.15 -2.70
C ASP A 47 2.62 15.88 -3.40
N GLY A 48 1.52 16.37 -2.80
CA GLY A 48 0.19 16.33 -3.42
C GLY A 48 -0.53 14.98 -3.34
N CYS A 49 -0.05 14.07 -2.51
CA CYS A 49 -0.65 12.75 -2.29
C CYS A 49 -0.69 12.39 -0.79
N PRO A 50 -1.53 11.41 -0.38
CA PRO A 50 -1.51 10.92 1.00
C PRO A 50 -0.11 10.42 1.39
N VAL A 51 0.36 10.84 2.56
CA VAL A 51 1.76 10.64 2.99
C VAL A 51 2.09 9.16 3.15
N TYR A 52 1.12 8.34 3.56
CA TYR A 52 1.30 6.92 3.83
C TYR A 52 0.42 6.07 2.96
N LEU A 53 0.97 4.92 2.56
CA LEU A 53 0.29 3.91 1.77
C LEU A 53 0.58 2.53 2.35
N ALA A 54 -0.45 1.69 2.44
CA ALA A 54 -0.31 0.26 2.62
C ALA A 54 -0.92 -0.46 1.42
N ILE A 55 -0.21 -1.46 0.92
CA ILE A 55 -0.68 -2.33 -0.16
C ILE A 55 -0.73 -3.76 0.37
N HIS A 56 -1.89 -4.39 0.19
CA HIS A 56 -2.11 -5.78 0.52
C HIS A 56 -2.58 -6.55 -0.70
N THR A 57 -2.15 -7.81 -0.84
CA THR A 57 -2.83 -8.75 -1.73
C THR A 57 -3.82 -9.56 -0.94
N ILE A 58 -5.08 -9.58 -1.37
CA ILE A 58 -6.15 -10.38 -0.77
C ILE A 58 -6.89 -11.25 -1.81
N ASP A 59 -7.55 -12.32 -1.35
CA ASP A 59 -8.36 -13.21 -2.21
C ASP A 59 -9.48 -12.46 -2.94
N GLY A 60 -10.20 -11.59 -2.23
CA GLY A 60 -11.34 -10.89 -2.80
C GLY A 60 -12.05 -9.96 -1.80
N PRO A 61 -13.13 -9.30 -2.24
CA PRO A 61 -13.86 -8.32 -1.42
C PRO A 61 -14.46 -8.91 -0.14
N ASP A 62 -14.81 -10.20 -0.14
CA ASP A 62 -15.43 -10.87 1.01
C ASP A 62 -14.49 -10.94 2.23
N VAL A 63 -13.17 -10.92 2.02
CA VAL A 63 -12.18 -10.84 3.10
C VAL A 63 -12.40 -9.56 3.93
N LEU A 64 -12.75 -8.44 3.28
CA LEU A 64 -12.92 -7.14 3.93
C LEU A 64 -14.26 -7.00 4.68
N THR A 65 -15.21 -7.91 4.47
CA THR A 65 -16.48 -7.96 5.20
C THR A 65 -16.50 -9.05 6.28
N GLY A 66 -15.48 -9.92 6.29
CA GLY A 66 -15.31 -11.03 7.23
C GLY A 66 -15.12 -10.59 8.68
N GLU A 67 -15.51 -11.46 9.61
CA GLU A 67 -15.36 -11.20 11.06
C GLU A 67 -13.89 -11.13 11.48
N GLU A 68 -13.05 -12.03 10.94
CA GLU A 68 -11.62 -12.08 11.25
C GLU A 68 -10.92 -10.75 10.95
N TYR A 69 -11.14 -10.20 9.75
CA TYR A 69 -10.63 -8.89 9.36
C TYR A 69 -11.05 -7.80 10.35
N ARG A 70 -12.34 -7.71 10.72
CA ARG A 70 -12.83 -6.73 11.71
C ARG A 70 -12.16 -6.90 13.07
N ARG A 71 -12.02 -8.13 13.56
CA ARG A 71 -11.42 -8.43 14.87
C ARG A 71 -9.93 -8.10 14.92
N LYS A 72 -9.23 -8.17 13.79
CA LYS A 72 -7.82 -7.80 13.64
C LYS A 72 -7.61 -6.30 13.40
N GLY A 73 -8.65 -5.46 13.58
CA GLY A 73 -8.56 -4.01 13.41
C GLY A 73 -8.70 -3.54 11.96
N GLY A 74 -9.16 -4.42 11.07
CA GLY A 74 -9.47 -4.10 9.69
C GLY A 74 -10.45 -2.94 9.58
N GLY A 75 -10.12 -1.98 8.71
CA GLY A 75 -10.98 -0.85 8.41
C GLY A 75 -11.12 0.19 9.52
N ASN A 76 -10.24 0.20 10.53
CA ASN A 76 -10.11 1.27 11.51
C ASN A 76 -8.63 1.46 11.93
N PHE A 77 -8.33 2.52 12.67
CA PHE A 77 -6.99 2.81 13.21
C PHE A 77 -6.92 2.82 14.74
N ALA A 78 -7.81 2.09 15.43
CA ALA A 78 -7.90 2.11 16.89
C ALA A 78 -7.96 3.55 17.45
N ARG A 79 -7.20 3.87 18.51
CA ARG A 79 -7.14 5.21 19.12
C ARG A 79 -6.63 6.29 18.16
N TRP A 80 -5.89 5.90 17.12
CA TRP A 80 -5.28 6.82 16.15
C TRP A 80 -6.28 7.38 15.14
N GLN A 81 -7.48 6.79 15.04
CA GLN A 81 -8.47 7.13 14.02
C GLN A 81 -8.80 8.63 13.94
N GLN A 82 -8.73 9.34 15.07
CA GLN A 82 -9.01 10.78 15.14
C GLN A 82 -7.94 11.65 14.46
N GLN A 83 -6.73 11.11 14.29
CA GLN A 83 -5.59 11.81 13.67
C GLN A 83 -5.38 11.42 12.20
N ILE A 84 -6.17 10.48 11.68
CA ILE A 84 -6.07 10.03 10.29
C ILE A 84 -6.81 11.02 9.39
N THR A 85 -6.11 11.57 8.40
CA THR A 85 -6.67 12.42 7.33
C THR A 85 -6.42 11.78 5.97
N ASP A 86 -7.06 12.31 4.91
CA ASP A 86 -6.91 11.81 3.53
C ASP A 86 -7.08 10.30 3.40
N TRP A 87 -8.04 9.75 4.15
CA TRP A 87 -8.19 8.31 4.29
C TRP A 87 -8.94 7.73 3.10
N HIS A 88 -8.19 7.07 2.22
CA HIS A 88 -8.71 6.44 1.02
C HIS A 88 -8.48 4.93 1.04
N ARG A 89 -9.52 4.17 0.69
CA ARG A 89 -9.45 2.72 0.60
C ARG A 89 -10.03 2.25 -0.72
N ASN A 90 -9.24 1.47 -1.46
CA ASN A 90 -9.64 0.95 -2.76
C ASN A 90 -9.26 -0.52 -2.91
N LEU A 91 -10.08 -1.26 -3.65
CA LEU A 91 -9.77 -2.62 -4.06
C LEU A 91 -9.63 -2.67 -5.57
N TYR A 92 -8.53 -3.22 -6.05
CA TYR A 92 -8.17 -3.28 -7.47
C TYR A 92 -8.04 -4.72 -7.96
N SER A 93 -8.47 -4.96 -9.21
CA SER A 93 -8.31 -6.22 -9.96
C SER A 93 -7.15 -6.17 -10.96
N ASP A 94 -6.96 -7.29 -11.67
CA ASP A 94 -6.16 -7.42 -12.91
C ASP A 94 -4.63 -7.29 -12.81
N ILE A 95 -4.08 -7.53 -11.62
CA ILE A 95 -2.64 -7.33 -11.32
C ILE A 95 -1.96 -8.51 -10.60
N GLY A 96 -2.71 -9.51 -10.15
CA GLY A 96 -2.14 -10.64 -9.40
C GLY A 96 -1.67 -10.24 -7.98
N LEU A 97 -0.45 -10.66 -7.61
CA LEU A 97 0.20 -10.30 -6.35
C LEU A 97 0.82 -8.91 -6.42
N ALA A 98 0.72 -8.15 -5.33
CA ALA A 98 1.47 -6.92 -5.16
C ALA A 98 2.97 -7.17 -5.34
N PRO A 99 3.67 -6.43 -6.21
CA PRO A 99 5.11 -6.58 -6.32
C PRO A 99 5.76 -6.18 -4.98
N ALA A 100 6.74 -6.96 -4.54
CA ALA A 100 7.59 -6.57 -3.42
C ALA A 100 8.52 -5.43 -3.87
N VAL A 101 8.63 -4.39 -3.06
CA VAL A 101 9.55 -3.26 -3.31
C VAL A 101 10.67 -3.31 -2.27
N LYS A 102 11.91 -3.34 -2.74
CA LYS A 102 13.10 -3.38 -1.87
C LYS A 102 13.57 -1.98 -1.48
N ASP A 103 14.44 -1.90 -0.49
CA ASP A 103 14.95 -0.62 0.06
C ASP A 103 15.71 0.25 -0.97
N ASP A 104 16.23 -0.36 -2.03
CA ASP A 104 16.90 0.29 -3.16
C ASP A 104 15.96 0.59 -4.34
N GLU A 105 14.66 0.33 -4.18
CA GLU A 105 13.60 0.55 -5.16
C GLU A 105 12.58 1.57 -4.65
N LEU A 106 11.70 1.99 -5.56
CA LEU A 106 10.57 2.86 -5.31
C LEU A 106 9.30 2.25 -5.89
N LEU A 107 8.19 2.57 -5.26
CA LEU A 107 6.87 2.35 -5.82
C LEU A 107 6.41 3.64 -6.52
N ALA A 108 6.00 3.53 -7.78
CA ALA A 108 5.31 4.59 -8.51
C ALA A 108 3.82 4.25 -8.65
N LEU A 109 2.96 5.22 -8.34
CA LEU A 109 1.53 5.17 -8.61
C LEU A 109 1.11 6.34 -9.50
N CYS A 110 0.36 6.04 -10.54
CA CYS A 110 -0.11 7.02 -11.51
C CYS A 110 -1.61 6.83 -11.78
N ALA A 111 -2.38 7.92 -11.78
CA ALA A 111 -3.81 7.90 -12.15
C ALA A 111 -4.07 8.51 -13.54
N SER A 112 -3.13 9.26 -14.10
CA SER A 112 -3.28 9.98 -15.38
C SER A 112 -3.05 9.12 -16.62
N GLY A 113 -2.36 7.99 -16.48
CA GLY A 113 -2.09 7.06 -17.59
C GLY A 113 -0.72 6.37 -17.47
N PRO A 114 -0.45 5.39 -18.33
CA PRO A 114 0.84 4.68 -18.33
C PRO A 114 1.93 5.42 -19.12
N ASP A 115 1.57 6.39 -19.97
CA ASP A 115 2.44 6.94 -21.01
C ASP A 115 3.76 7.51 -20.45
N SER A 116 3.70 8.28 -19.37
CA SER A 116 4.92 8.83 -18.73
C SER A 116 5.84 7.74 -18.20
N LEU A 117 5.29 6.65 -17.64
CA LEU A 117 6.09 5.51 -17.18
C LEU A 117 6.70 4.76 -18.38
N ILE A 118 5.92 4.54 -19.45
CA ILE A 118 6.39 3.87 -20.66
C ILE A 118 7.49 4.67 -21.36
N GLN A 119 7.37 6.00 -21.43
CA GLN A 119 8.40 6.88 -22.00
C GLN A 119 9.73 6.78 -21.24
N MET A 120 9.69 6.44 -19.96
CA MET A 120 10.85 6.19 -19.12
C MET A 120 11.39 4.75 -19.23
N GLY A 121 10.81 3.92 -20.11
CA GLY A 121 11.17 2.51 -20.24
C GLY A 121 10.66 1.62 -19.10
N ILE A 122 9.74 2.13 -18.27
CA ILE A 122 9.14 1.39 -17.16
C ILE A 122 7.89 0.69 -17.68
N THR A 123 7.69 -0.58 -17.31
CA THR A 123 6.48 -1.33 -17.66
C THR A 123 5.48 -1.26 -16.51
N PRO A 124 4.42 -0.42 -16.61
CA PRO A 124 3.43 -0.32 -15.56
C PRO A 124 2.44 -1.49 -15.58
N LEU A 125 1.99 -1.88 -14.39
CA LEU A 125 0.87 -2.77 -14.18
C LEU A 125 -0.42 -1.93 -14.07
N ALA A 126 -1.40 -2.22 -14.92
CA ALA A 126 -2.69 -1.56 -14.89
C ALA A 126 -3.59 -2.19 -13.81
N MET A 127 -4.36 -1.34 -13.13
CA MET A 127 -5.27 -1.70 -12.05
C MET A 127 -6.64 -1.07 -12.32
N GLN A 128 -7.69 -1.86 -12.13
CA GLN A 128 -9.08 -1.41 -12.24
C GLN A 128 -9.75 -1.49 -10.86
N ALA A 129 -10.34 -0.39 -10.39
CA ALA A 129 -11.00 -0.36 -9.10
C ALA A 129 -12.35 -1.10 -9.16
N VAL A 130 -12.58 -2.00 -8.20
CA VAL A 130 -13.74 -2.89 -8.18
C VAL A 130 -14.61 -2.75 -6.92
N ALA A 131 -14.07 -2.21 -5.82
CA ALA A 131 -14.83 -2.01 -4.58
C ALA A 131 -14.28 -0.86 -3.73
N LEU A 132 -14.98 -0.57 -2.62
CA LEU A 132 -14.73 0.53 -1.69
C LEU A 132 -14.98 1.89 -2.37
N GLU A 133 -14.03 2.83 -2.34
CA GLU A 133 -14.22 4.17 -2.90
C GLU A 133 -14.25 4.18 -4.43
N ARG A 134 -13.54 3.26 -5.07
CA ARG A 134 -13.39 3.18 -6.54
C ARG A 134 -12.84 4.46 -7.16
N PHE A 135 -11.91 5.10 -6.46
CA PHE A 135 -11.26 6.31 -6.91
C PHE A 135 -9.75 6.30 -6.59
N PRO A 136 -8.88 6.45 -7.61
CA PRO A 136 -9.20 6.54 -9.03
C PRO A 136 -9.72 5.21 -9.60
N GLU A 137 -10.58 5.28 -10.61
CA GLU A 137 -11.18 4.10 -11.27
C GLU A 137 -10.11 3.24 -11.97
N ARG A 138 -9.19 3.88 -12.69
CA ARG A 138 -8.01 3.24 -13.27
C ARG A 138 -6.74 3.83 -12.67
N ARG A 139 -5.78 2.96 -12.38
CA ARG A 139 -4.50 3.34 -11.80
C ARG A 139 -3.40 2.44 -12.35
N TRP A 140 -2.20 2.97 -12.42
CA TRP A 140 -1.01 2.25 -12.87
C TRP A 140 0.00 2.20 -11.74
N LEU A 141 0.60 1.04 -11.57
CA LEU A 141 1.60 0.74 -10.55
C LEU A 141 2.88 0.30 -11.23
N ALA A 142 4.04 0.79 -10.76
CA ALA A 142 5.33 0.29 -11.19
C ALA A 142 6.34 0.26 -10.05
N VAL A 143 7.33 -0.63 -10.17
CA VAL A 143 8.51 -0.63 -9.31
C VAL A 143 9.69 -0.19 -10.15
N LEU A 144 10.50 0.72 -9.60
CA LEU A 144 11.64 1.30 -10.31
C LEU A 144 12.84 1.47 -9.35
N PRO A 145 14.08 1.43 -9.85
CA PRO A 145 15.25 1.69 -9.03
C PRO A 145 15.21 3.09 -8.42
N ARG A 146 15.70 3.25 -7.19
CA ARG A 146 15.69 4.53 -6.48
C ARG A 146 16.51 5.63 -7.17
N CYS A 147 17.51 5.27 -7.98
CA CYS A 147 18.27 6.23 -8.79
C CYS A 147 17.42 6.95 -9.86
N ASN A 148 16.23 6.43 -10.18
CA ASN A 148 15.31 7.04 -11.15
C ASN A 148 14.39 8.10 -10.52
N ALA A 149 14.45 8.35 -9.20
CA ALA A 149 13.55 9.27 -8.49
C ALA A 149 13.51 10.67 -9.10
N GLN A 150 14.68 11.30 -9.29
CA GLN A 150 14.78 12.68 -9.79
C GLN A 150 14.25 12.83 -11.20
N VAL A 151 14.36 11.77 -12.01
CA VAL A 151 13.87 11.74 -13.40
C VAL A 151 12.35 11.73 -13.41
N VAL A 152 11.71 10.96 -12.52
CA VAL A 152 10.24 10.89 -12.43
C VAL A 152 9.66 12.21 -11.93
N GLU A 153 10.22 12.79 -10.85
CA GLU A 153 9.71 14.03 -10.24
C GLU A 153 9.68 15.20 -11.22
N HIS A 154 10.67 15.29 -12.12
CA HIS A 154 10.76 16.38 -13.09
C HIS A 154 9.89 16.18 -14.33
N ILE A 155 9.62 14.92 -14.71
CA ILE A 155 9.04 14.60 -16.02
C ILE A 155 7.55 14.31 -15.95
N ALA A 156 7.07 13.73 -14.84
CA ALA A 156 5.77 13.08 -14.85
C ALA A 156 4.79 13.69 -13.84
N GLN A 157 4.03 14.68 -14.30
CA GLN A 157 2.87 15.18 -13.56
C GLN A 157 1.88 14.05 -13.29
N GLY A 158 1.50 13.87 -12.02
CA GLY A 158 0.53 12.86 -11.60
C GLY A 158 1.11 11.47 -11.30
N ILE A 159 2.45 11.34 -11.25
CA ILE A 159 3.11 10.17 -10.65
C ILE A 159 3.48 10.50 -9.21
N HIS A 160 2.99 9.68 -8.29
CA HIS A 160 3.36 9.73 -6.88
C HIS A 160 4.37 8.62 -6.58
N LEU A 161 5.50 8.99 -6.00
CA LEU A 161 6.56 8.08 -5.60
C LEU A 161 6.49 7.80 -4.11
N TYR A 162 6.75 6.54 -3.76
CA TYR A 162 6.83 6.09 -2.38
C TYR A 162 8.08 5.24 -2.14
N VAL A 163 8.72 5.45 -0.98
CA VAL A 163 9.76 4.57 -0.45
C VAL A 163 9.13 3.48 0.43
N PRO A 164 9.64 2.24 0.42
CA PRO A 164 9.19 1.22 1.36
C PRO A 164 9.55 1.62 2.79
N MET A 165 8.63 1.35 3.72
CA MET A 165 8.86 1.50 5.17
C MET A 165 9.13 0.15 5.85
N THR A 166 8.77 -0.94 5.18
CA THR A 166 8.90 -2.32 5.66
C THR A 166 9.31 -3.21 4.49
N GLU A 167 9.91 -4.37 4.77
CA GLU A 167 9.89 -5.49 3.83
C GLU A 167 8.44 -5.92 3.55
N GLN A 168 8.21 -6.60 2.43
CA GLN A 168 6.91 -7.18 2.13
C GLN A 168 6.70 -8.43 2.99
N LEU A 169 5.70 -8.39 3.88
CA LEU A 169 5.25 -9.56 4.61
C LEU A 169 4.50 -10.50 3.66
N THR A 170 4.67 -11.80 3.86
CA THR A 170 3.89 -12.85 3.18
C THR A 170 3.22 -13.75 4.21
N SER A 171 2.01 -14.25 3.92
CA SER A 171 1.27 -15.10 4.86
C SER A 171 1.90 -16.48 5.08
N ALA A 172 2.82 -16.89 4.19
CA ALA A 172 3.66 -18.08 4.34
C ALA A 172 4.92 -17.79 5.17
N GLY A 173 4.74 -17.55 6.46
CA GLY A 173 5.84 -17.37 7.42
C GLY A 173 5.51 -17.66 8.89
N SER A 174 4.27 -18.01 9.23
CA SER A 174 3.85 -18.35 10.60
C SER A 174 3.69 -19.85 10.84
N LEU A 175 4.49 -20.68 10.15
CA LEU A 175 4.61 -22.12 10.40
C LEU A 175 6.09 -22.48 10.61
N SER A 176 6.67 -21.99 11.71
CA SER A 176 7.80 -22.66 12.38
C SER A 176 8.01 -22.13 13.79
N THR A 177 7.27 -22.69 14.75
CA THR A 177 7.76 -22.99 16.11
C THR A 177 6.76 -23.93 16.77
N ALA A 178 6.79 -25.18 16.31
CA ALA A 178 6.29 -26.33 17.07
C ALA A 178 7.43 -27.36 17.09
N GLN A 179 8.36 -27.15 18.02
CA GLN A 179 9.44 -28.02 18.50
C GLN A 179 10.18 -27.15 19.54
N GLU A 180 10.27 -27.45 20.83
CA GLU A 180 10.28 -28.72 21.58
C GLU A 180 9.40 -28.65 22.84
#